data_AF-J7F1S7-F1
#
_entry.id   AF-J7F1S7-F1
#
_cell.length_a   1.000
_cell.length_b   1.000
_cell.length_c   1.000
_cell.angle_alpha   90.00
_cell.angle_beta   90.00
_cell.angle_gamma   90.00
#
_symmetry.space_group_name_H-M   'P 1'
#
loop_
_entity.id
_entity.type
_entity.pdbx_description
1 polymer ?
#
loop_
_entity_poly.entity_id
_entity_poly.type
_entity_poly.pdbx_seq_one_letter_code
_entity_poly.pdbx_strand_id
1 'polypeptide(L)'
;LRFFAYMSFFSTSMLGLVTSSNLIQIYIFWELVGMCSYLLIGFWFTRPLAANACQKAFVSNRVGDFGLLLGILGFYWITGSFEFRDLFEILNNFIYKNEVNSSFVTLCAALLFTGAVAKSAQFPLHVWLPDAMEGPTPISALIHAATMVAAGIFLLLQFWFLFIVIPYI
;
A
#
# COMPACT_ATOMS: atom_id res chain seq x y z
N LEU A 1 21.41 14.70 -12.10
CA LEU A 1 21.71 13.26 -11.92
C LEU A 1 20.96 12.65 -10.72
N ARG A 2 21.19 13.11 -9.48
CA ARG A 2 20.50 12.55 -8.28
C ARG A 2 18.96 12.53 -8.42
N PHE A 3 18.36 13.62 -8.87
CA PHE A 3 16.92 13.72 -9.10
C PHE A 3 16.40 12.67 -10.10
N PHE A 4 17.04 12.55 -11.26
CA PHE A 4 16.63 11.58 -12.29
C PHE A 4 16.81 10.13 -11.82
N ALA A 5 17.85 9.84 -11.02
CA ALA A 5 18.04 8.51 -10.44
C ALA A 5 16.89 8.14 -9.48
N TYR A 6 16.44 9.07 -8.63
CA TYR A 6 15.29 8.81 -7.76
C TYR A 6 13.98 8.69 -8.54
N MET A 7 13.79 9.49 -9.59
CA MET A 7 12.62 9.39 -10.47
C MET A 7 12.57 8.05 -11.21
N SER A 8 13.70 7.57 -11.76
CA SER A 8 13.76 6.26 -12.39
C SER A 8 13.55 5.12 -11.40
N PHE A 9 14.11 5.24 -10.19
CA PHE A 9 13.94 4.23 -9.15
C PHE A 9 12.48 4.13 -8.71
N PHE A 10 11.81 5.28 -8.56
CA PHE A 10 10.38 5.34 -8.30
C PHE A 10 9.57 4.69 -9.42
N SER A 11 9.83 5.01 -10.69
CA SER A 11 9.06 4.46 -11.80
C SER A 11 9.24 2.94 -11.92
N THR A 12 10.46 2.42 -11.71
CA THR A 12 10.70 0.98 -11.64
C THR A 12 9.97 0.33 -10.48
N SER A 13 9.96 0.94 -9.30
CA SER A 13 9.23 0.41 -8.14
C SER A 13 7.71 0.36 -8.38
N MET A 14 7.15 1.39 -9.01
CA MET A 14 5.72 1.44 -9.33
C MET A 14 5.33 0.45 -10.42
N LEU A 15 6.16 0.28 -11.46
CA LEU A 15 5.95 -0.75 -12.48
C LEU A 15 6.03 -2.16 -11.89
N GLY A 16 6.95 -2.40 -10.96
CA GLY A 16 7.04 -3.65 -10.19
C GLY A 16 5.78 -3.93 -9.37
N LEU A 17 5.20 -2.88 -8.76
CA LEU A 17 3.94 -2.99 -8.01
C LEU A 17 2.77 -3.36 -8.91
N VAL A 18 2.64 -2.76 -10.09
CA VAL A 18 1.53 -3.05 -11.02
C VAL A 18 1.63 -4.44 -11.65
N THR A 19 2.85 -4.97 -11.79
CA THR A 19 3.09 -6.28 -12.41
C THR A 19 3.10 -7.45 -11.41
N SER A 20 2.88 -7.18 -10.13
CA SER A 20 2.97 -8.21 -9.10
C SER A 20 1.82 -9.21 -9.14
N SER A 21 2.15 -10.50 -9.12
CA SER A 21 1.18 -11.60 -9.07
C SER A 21 0.98 -12.18 -7.67
N ASN A 22 1.80 -11.78 -6.69
CA ASN A 22 1.81 -12.39 -5.36
C ASN A 22 1.73 -11.31 -4.27
N LEU A 23 1.17 -11.65 -3.11
CA LEU A 23 1.05 -10.76 -1.96
C LEU A 23 2.39 -10.21 -1.47
N ILE A 24 3.39 -11.08 -1.37
CA ILE A 24 4.74 -10.71 -0.93
C ILE A 24 5.36 -9.74 -1.93
N GLN A 25 5.17 -9.97 -3.24
CA GLN A 25 5.70 -9.13 -4.28
C GLN A 25 5.07 -7.72 -4.23
N ILE A 26 3.75 -7.63 -4.01
CA ILE A 26 3.10 -6.34 -3.73
C ILE A 26 3.80 -5.67 -2.55
N TYR A 27 3.94 -6.35 -1.42
CA TYR A 27 4.52 -5.76 -0.21
C TYR A 27 5.93 -5.21 -0.43
N ILE A 28 6.78 -5.95 -1.15
CA ILE A 28 8.14 -5.51 -1.48
C ILE A 28 8.10 -4.20 -2.28
N PHE A 29 7.31 -4.14 -3.35
CA PHE A 29 7.24 -2.94 -4.18
C PHE A 29 6.48 -1.79 -3.50
N TRP A 30 5.54 -2.10 -2.61
CA TRP A 30 4.81 -1.15 -1.79
C TRP A 30 5.73 -0.36 -0.86
N GLU A 31 6.66 -1.08 -0.23
CA GLU A 31 7.71 -0.54 0.62
C GLU A 31 8.76 0.24 -0.18
N LEU A 32 9.20 -0.29 -1.33
CA LEU A 32 10.11 0.41 -2.22
C LEU A 32 9.53 1.74 -2.70
N VAL A 33 8.25 1.76 -3.08
CA VAL A 33 7.54 2.99 -3.44
C VAL A 33 7.53 3.99 -2.29
N GLY A 34 7.31 3.53 -1.06
CA GLY A 34 7.37 4.37 0.15
C GLY A 34 8.76 4.93 0.46
N MET A 35 9.79 4.13 0.22
CA MET A 35 11.18 4.58 0.33
C MET A 35 11.52 5.63 -0.74
N CYS A 36 11.06 5.43 -1.98
CA CYS A 36 11.25 6.39 -3.06
C CYS A 36 10.56 7.73 -2.74
N SER A 37 9.32 7.70 -2.24
CA SER A 37 8.61 8.92 -1.87
C SER A 37 9.31 9.67 -0.73
N TYR A 38 9.86 8.96 0.26
CA TYR A 38 10.69 9.56 1.30
C TYR A 38 11.91 10.31 0.73
N LEU A 39 12.68 9.66 -0.15
CA LEU A 39 13.87 10.27 -0.79
C LEU A 39 13.51 11.47 -1.66
N LEU A 40 12.37 11.40 -2.34
CA LEU A 40 11.87 12.43 -3.24
C LEU A 40 11.32 13.66 -2.50
N ILE A 41 10.55 13.48 -1.43
CA ILE A 41 10.07 14.60 -0.57
C ILE A 41 11.25 15.28 0.12
N GLY A 42 12.20 14.49 0.64
CA GLY A 42 13.41 14.96 1.31
C GLY A 42 14.52 15.45 0.37
N PHE A 43 14.24 15.70 -0.91
CA PHE A 43 15.27 16.04 -1.90
C PHE A 43 16.08 17.29 -1.52
N TRP A 44 15.42 18.32 -0.98
CA TRP A 44 16.07 19.51 -0.43
C TRP A 44 16.36 19.36 1.07
N PHE A 45 17.21 18.38 1.41
CA PHE A 45 17.61 18.06 2.78
C PHE A 45 18.23 19.22 3.57
N THR A 46 18.64 20.32 2.91
CA THR A 46 19.15 21.53 3.56
C THR A 46 18.06 22.34 4.26
N ARG A 47 16.77 22.14 3.89
CA ARG A 47 15.64 22.79 4.55
C ARG A 47 15.09 21.90 5.67
N PRO A 48 15.03 22.39 6.92
CA PRO A 48 14.52 21.59 8.04
C PRO A 48 13.04 21.23 7.87
N LEU A 49 12.25 22.07 7.20
CA LEU A 49 10.85 21.80 6.87
C LEU A 49 10.71 20.58 5.96
N ALA A 50 11.53 20.48 4.90
CA ALA A 50 11.52 19.33 3.99
C ALA A 50 11.98 18.03 4.67
N ALA A 51 12.95 18.12 5.59
CA ALA A 51 13.40 16.98 6.39
C ALA A 51 12.32 16.46 7.33
N ASN A 52 11.58 17.36 7.99
CA ASN A 52 10.45 16.96 8.85
C ASN A 52 9.28 16.41 8.02
N ALA A 53 9.01 16.99 6.84
CA ALA A 53 7.97 16.54 5.93
C ALA A 53 8.22 15.10 5.44
N CYS A 54 9.45 14.78 5.01
CA CYS A 54 9.75 13.42 4.54
C CYS A 54 9.63 12.39 5.67
N GLN A 55 10.11 12.70 6.88
CA GLN A 55 9.97 11.81 8.04
C GLN A 55 8.49 11.59 8.39
N LYS A 56 7.68 12.65 8.42
CA LYS A 56 6.25 12.54 8.71
C LYS A 56 5.55 11.65 7.67
N ALA A 57 5.83 11.86 6.38
CA ALA A 57 5.27 11.06 5.30
C ALA A 57 5.72 9.59 5.35
N PHE A 58 6.95 9.31 5.74
CA PHE A 58 7.42 7.94 5.89
C PHE A 58 6.75 7.24 7.06
N VAL A 59 6.69 7.90 8.24
CA VAL A 59 6.06 7.33 9.44
C VAL A 59 4.57 7.09 9.25
N SER A 60 3.83 8.04 8.65
CA SER A 60 2.39 7.87 8.41
C SER A 60 2.09 6.72 7.46
N ASN A 61 2.88 6.58 6.38
CA ASN A 61 2.76 5.45 5.46
C ASN A 61 3.11 4.13 6.15
N ARG A 62 4.14 4.12 7.00
CA ARG A 62 4.57 2.92 7.72
C ARG A 62 3.51 2.35 8.66
N VAL A 63 2.69 3.21 9.27
CA VAL A 63 1.56 2.77 10.09
C VAL A 63 0.54 1.99 9.26
N GLY A 64 0.27 2.43 8.03
CA GLY A 64 -0.58 1.66 7.11
C GLY A 64 0.09 0.39 6.59
N ASP A 65 1.39 0.46 6.28
CA ASP A 65 2.17 -0.68 5.81
C ASP A 65 2.21 -1.82 6.85
N PHE A 66 2.22 -1.47 8.14
CA PHE A 66 2.08 -2.42 9.24
C PHE A 66 0.72 -3.15 9.22
N GLY A 67 -0.37 -2.41 9.01
CA GLY A 67 -1.70 -3.02 8.88
C GLY A 67 -1.80 -3.92 7.65
N LEU A 68 -1.22 -3.50 6.52
CA LEU A 68 -1.14 -4.31 5.30
C LEU A 68 -0.34 -5.61 5.52
N LEU A 69 0.80 -5.56 6.21
CA LEU A 69 1.58 -6.74 6.56
C LEU A 69 0.78 -7.70 7.46
N LEU A 70 0.07 -7.18 8.47
CA LEU A 70 -0.80 -8.00 9.32
C LEU A 70 -1.95 -8.63 8.52
N GLY A 71 -2.54 -7.91 7.57
CA GLY A 71 -3.55 -8.44 6.66
C GLY A 71 -3.01 -9.61 5.83
N ILE A 72 -1.82 -9.45 5.22
CA ILE A 72 -1.16 -10.51 4.43
C ILE A 72 -0.88 -11.75 5.28
N LEU A 73 -0.34 -11.57 6.50
CA LEU A 73 -0.07 -12.69 7.41
C LEU A 73 -1.36 -13.37 7.88
N GLY A 74 -2.42 -12.60 8.13
CA GLY A 74 -3.73 -13.13 8.48
C GLY A 74 -4.32 -14.01 7.38
N PHE A 75 -4.26 -13.56 6.12
CA PHE A 75 -4.69 -14.38 4.99
C PHE A 75 -3.82 -15.62 4.80
N TYR A 76 -2.50 -15.49 4.94
CA TYR A 76 -1.62 -16.64 4.88
C TYR A 76 -1.94 -17.68 5.96
N TRP A 77 -2.35 -17.26 7.16
CA TRP A 77 -2.73 -18.19 8.22
C TRP A 77 -4.00 -18.98 7.89
N ILE A 78 -4.92 -18.39 7.11
CA ILE A 78 -6.17 -19.04 6.67
C ILE A 78 -5.92 -19.94 5.44
N THR A 79 -5.24 -19.43 4.42
CA THR A 79 -5.14 -20.07 3.11
C THR A 79 -3.85 -20.85 2.88
N GLY A 80 -2.76 -20.50 3.57
CA GLY A 80 -1.43 -21.09 3.39
C GLY A 80 -0.73 -20.72 2.07
N SER A 81 -1.33 -19.87 1.23
CA SER A 81 -0.76 -19.43 -0.06
C SER A 81 -0.66 -17.90 -0.15
N PHE A 82 0.35 -17.43 -0.88
CA PHE A 82 0.57 -16.01 -1.18
C PHE A 82 0.12 -15.62 -2.60
N GLU A 83 -0.33 -16.60 -3.39
CA GLU A 83 -0.86 -16.39 -4.75
C GLU A 83 -2.31 -15.90 -4.68
N PHE A 84 -2.67 -14.92 -5.49
CA PHE A 84 -4.05 -14.38 -5.50
C PHE A 84 -5.09 -15.45 -5.85
N ARG A 85 -4.77 -16.31 -6.83
CA ARG A 85 -5.70 -17.32 -7.34
C ARG A 85 -6.07 -18.32 -6.25
N ASP A 86 -5.06 -18.92 -5.63
CA ASP A 86 -5.25 -19.88 -4.55
C ASP A 86 -5.98 -19.25 -3.36
N LEU A 87 -5.64 -18.00 -3.02
CA LEU A 87 -6.27 -17.28 -1.93
C LEU A 87 -7.79 -17.14 -2.14
N PHE A 88 -8.23 -16.78 -3.36
CA PHE A 88 -9.66 -16.65 -3.65
C PHE A 88 -10.38 -17.99 -3.70
N GLU A 89 -9.76 -19.02 -4.27
CA GLU A 89 -10.35 -20.36 -4.36
C GLU A 89 -10.53 -20.99 -2.97
N ILE A 90 -9.50 -20.92 -2.14
CA ILE A 90 -9.51 -21.47 -0.79
C ILE A 90 -10.49 -20.71 0.12
N LEU A 91 -10.52 -19.37 0.05
CA LEU A 91 -11.49 -18.59 0.82
C LEU A 91 -12.94 -18.92 0.44
N ASN A 92 -13.27 -19.04 -0.85
CA ASN A 92 -14.61 -19.43 -1.27
C ASN A 92 -15.02 -20.81 -0.74
N ASN A 93 -14.10 -21.78 -0.80
CA ASN A 93 -14.36 -23.12 -0.30
C ASN A 93 -14.61 -23.12 1.22
N PHE A 94 -13.84 -22.33 1.97
CA PHE A 94 -14.02 -22.21 3.41
C PHE A 94 -15.34 -21.52 3.81
N ILE A 95 -15.75 -20.51 3.04
CA ILE A 95 -17.02 -19.80 3.24
C ILE A 95 -18.19 -20.75 2.96
N TYR A 96 -18.14 -21.53 1.87
CA TYR A 96 -19.18 -22.51 1.57
C TYR A 96 -19.33 -23.57 2.66
N LYS A 97 -18.22 -23.98 3.29
CA LYS A 97 -18.22 -24.94 4.39
C LYS A 97 -18.54 -24.34 5.77
N ASN A 98 -18.68 -23.01 5.89
CA ASN A 98 -18.82 -22.29 7.16
C ASN A 98 -17.71 -22.61 8.19
N GLU A 99 -16.51 -22.95 7.74
CA GLU A 99 -15.39 -23.36 8.60
C GLU A 99 -14.56 -22.17 9.12
N VAL A 100 -14.81 -20.97 8.61
CA VAL A 100 -14.02 -19.77 8.96
C VAL A 100 -14.86 -18.75 9.70
N ASN A 101 -14.28 -18.18 10.76
CA ASN A 101 -14.91 -17.10 11.52
C ASN A 101 -15.01 -15.83 10.66
N SER A 102 -16.24 -15.44 10.31
CA SER A 102 -16.53 -14.24 9.49
C SER A 102 -15.93 -12.97 10.08
N SER A 103 -15.90 -12.87 11.42
CA SER A 103 -15.30 -11.73 12.13
C SER A 103 -13.78 -11.65 11.96
N PHE A 104 -13.11 -12.79 11.77
CA PHE A 104 -11.67 -12.81 11.54
C PHE A 104 -11.32 -12.40 10.11
N VAL A 105 -12.06 -12.89 9.11
CA VAL A 105 -11.86 -12.52 7.70
C VAL A 105 -12.13 -11.04 7.46
N THR A 106 -13.22 -10.51 8.02
CA THR A 106 -13.53 -9.07 7.98
C THR A 106 -12.42 -8.23 8.61
N LEU A 107 -11.86 -8.66 9.74
CA LEU A 107 -10.73 -7.99 10.38
C LEU A 107 -9.45 -8.03 9.51
N CYS A 108 -9.12 -9.17 8.91
CA CYS A 108 -7.98 -9.28 7.98
C CYS A 108 -8.15 -8.39 6.75
N ALA A 109 -9.35 -8.33 6.19
CA ALA A 109 -9.67 -7.45 5.06
C ALA A 109 -9.61 -5.96 5.44
N ALA A 110 -10.11 -5.60 6.63
CA ALA A 110 -9.98 -4.24 7.15
C ALA A 110 -8.51 -3.85 7.37
N LEU A 111 -7.68 -4.77 7.85
CA LEU A 111 -6.23 -4.56 7.99
C LEU A 111 -5.55 -4.34 6.63
N LEU A 112 -5.87 -5.13 5.60
CA LEU A 112 -5.40 -4.85 4.22
C LEU A 112 -5.83 -3.46 3.73
N PHE A 113 -7.07 -3.07 4.03
CA PHE A 113 -7.62 -1.77 3.65
C PHE A 113 -6.83 -0.61 4.27
N THR A 114 -6.31 -0.75 5.49
CA THR A 114 -5.51 0.31 6.14
C THR A 114 -4.25 0.68 5.33
N GLY A 115 -3.65 -0.25 4.60
CA GLY A 115 -2.54 0.04 3.69
C GLY A 115 -2.96 0.98 2.57
N ALA A 116 -4.08 0.67 1.91
CA ALA A 116 -4.65 1.51 0.86
C ALA A 116 -5.00 2.91 1.39
N VAL A 117 -5.59 3.00 2.59
CA VAL A 117 -5.94 4.27 3.27
C VAL A 117 -4.71 5.14 3.48
N ALA A 118 -3.61 4.56 3.96
CA ALA A 118 -2.38 5.31 4.26
C ALA A 118 -1.74 5.92 3.00
N LYS A 119 -1.53 5.10 1.95
CA LYS A 119 -0.95 5.59 0.69
C LYS A 119 -1.86 6.58 -0.01
N SER A 120 -3.17 6.42 0.06
CA SER A 120 -4.13 7.34 -0.57
C SER A 120 -4.48 8.57 0.25
N ALA A 121 -3.81 8.78 1.39
CA ALA A 121 -4.04 9.91 2.29
C ALA A 121 -5.52 10.07 2.67
N GLN A 122 -6.21 8.95 2.90
CA GLN A 122 -7.59 8.93 3.36
C GLN A 122 -7.66 9.14 4.88
N PHE A 123 -8.87 9.45 5.40
CA PHE A 123 -9.09 9.52 6.84
C PHE A 123 -8.78 8.14 7.46
N PRO A 124 -7.95 8.05 8.53
CA PRO A 124 -7.37 9.14 9.33
C PRO A 124 -5.98 9.62 8.89
N LEU A 125 -5.26 8.87 8.05
CA LEU A 125 -3.84 9.07 7.70
C LEU A 125 -3.59 10.07 6.56
N HIS A 126 -4.27 11.22 6.58
CA HIS A 126 -4.18 12.26 5.53
C HIS A 126 -3.15 13.37 5.84
N VAL A 127 -2.65 13.43 7.07
CA VAL A 127 -1.89 14.58 7.63
C VAL A 127 -0.55 14.82 6.91
N TRP A 128 0.02 13.82 6.27
CA TRP A 128 1.30 13.94 5.57
C TRP A 128 1.18 14.61 4.19
N LEU A 129 -0.03 14.68 3.64
CA LEU A 129 -0.28 15.14 2.29
C LEU A 129 0.07 16.63 2.07
N PRO A 130 -0.33 17.57 2.95
CA PRO A 130 0.01 18.99 2.76
C PRO A 130 1.52 19.23 2.84
N ASP A 131 2.21 18.55 3.75
CA ASP A 131 3.66 18.72 3.96
C ASP A 131 4.49 18.12 2.83
N ALA A 132 3.96 17.12 2.11
CA ALA A 132 4.63 16.55 0.95
C ALA A 132 4.83 17.56 -0.20
N MET A 133 4.11 18.69 -0.19
CA MET A 133 4.27 19.80 -1.13
C MET A 133 5.55 20.61 -0.95
N GLU A 134 6.30 20.40 0.13
CA GLU A 134 7.63 20.98 0.31
C GLU A 134 8.67 20.39 -0.66
N GLY A 135 8.36 19.25 -1.29
CA GLY A 135 9.16 18.67 -2.36
C GLY A 135 9.12 19.49 -3.66
N PRO A 136 10.06 19.27 -4.60
CA PRO A 136 10.06 19.95 -5.88
C PRO A 136 8.80 19.61 -6.71
N THR A 137 8.31 20.57 -7.48
CA THR A 137 7.01 20.49 -8.20
C THR A 137 6.84 19.31 -9.17
N PRO A 138 7.87 18.75 -9.84
CA PRO A 138 7.67 17.56 -10.67
C PRO A 138 7.43 16.30 -9.82
N ILE A 139 7.88 16.30 -8.56
CA ILE A 139 7.68 15.18 -7.62
C ILE A 139 6.25 15.18 -7.11
N SER A 140 5.70 16.33 -6.72
CA SER A 140 4.30 16.39 -6.30
C SER A 140 3.39 15.91 -7.43
N ALA A 141 3.60 16.38 -8.66
CA ALA A 141 2.86 15.87 -9.82
C ALA A 141 2.93 14.32 -9.95
N LEU A 142 4.12 13.75 -9.77
CA LEU A 142 4.33 12.31 -9.90
C LEU A 142 3.79 11.50 -8.71
N ILE A 143 3.92 11.96 -7.46
CA ILE A 143 3.39 11.24 -6.29
C ILE A 143 1.85 11.25 -6.33
N HIS A 144 1.24 12.38 -6.71
CA HIS A 144 -0.21 12.47 -6.83
C HIS A 144 -0.77 11.62 -7.98
N ALA A 145 -0.07 11.56 -9.12
CA ALA A 145 -0.51 10.75 -10.25
C ALA A 145 -0.24 9.25 -10.04
N ALA A 146 0.93 8.89 -9.52
CA ALA A 146 1.43 7.52 -9.60
C ALA A 146 1.35 6.73 -8.28
N THR A 147 1.44 7.35 -7.09
CA THR A 147 1.56 6.54 -5.85
C THR A 147 0.48 6.76 -4.83
N MET A 148 -0.01 7.99 -4.67
CA MET A 148 -1.09 8.20 -3.71
C MET A 148 -2.40 7.58 -4.19
N VAL A 149 -2.73 7.78 -5.47
CA VAL A 149 -4.04 7.35 -5.98
C VAL A 149 -3.94 5.97 -6.61
N ALA A 150 -2.96 5.73 -7.48
CA ALA A 150 -2.93 4.50 -8.27
C ALA A 150 -2.56 3.26 -7.45
N ALA A 151 -1.58 3.32 -6.53
CA ALA A 151 -1.18 2.14 -5.76
C ALA A 151 -2.28 1.68 -4.79
N GLY A 152 -2.92 2.61 -4.08
CA GLY A 152 -4.04 2.32 -3.18
C GLY A 152 -5.22 1.68 -3.90
N ILE A 153 -5.64 2.26 -5.02
CA ILE A 153 -6.76 1.74 -5.83
C ILE A 153 -6.38 0.40 -6.48
N PHE A 154 -5.16 0.27 -7.00
CA PHE A 154 -4.69 -0.97 -7.62
C PHE A 154 -4.76 -2.15 -6.65
N LEU A 155 -4.32 -1.95 -5.40
CA LEU A 155 -4.45 -2.97 -4.37
C LEU A 155 -5.91 -3.38 -4.14
N LEU A 156 -6.82 -2.41 -3.99
CA LEU A 156 -8.24 -2.69 -3.79
C LEU A 156 -8.87 -3.44 -4.97
N LEU A 157 -8.47 -3.11 -6.21
CA LEU A 157 -8.91 -3.81 -7.41
C LEU A 157 -8.40 -5.25 -7.44
N GLN A 158 -7.17 -5.50 -7.00
CA GLN A 158 -6.60 -6.85 -6.99
C GLN A 158 -7.30 -7.73 -5.94
N PHE A 159 -7.76 -7.15 -4.84
CA PHE A 159 -8.58 -7.81 -3.81
C PHE A 159 -10.09 -7.65 -4.01
N TRP A 160 -10.55 -7.17 -5.18
CA TRP A 160 -11.96 -6.87 -5.44
C TRP A 160 -12.88 -8.04 -5.12
N PHE A 161 -12.48 -9.24 -5.50
CA PHE A 161 -13.24 -10.46 -5.25
C PHE A 161 -13.47 -10.70 -3.75
N LEU A 162 -12.48 -10.40 -2.91
CA LEU A 162 -12.57 -10.55 -1.47
C LEU A 162 -13.60 -9.57 -0.86
N PHE A 163 -13.53 -8.29 -1.26
CA PHE A 163 -14.44 -7.26 -0.74
C PHE A 163 -15.90 -7.47 -1.13
N ILE A 164 -16.17 -8.11 -2.27
CA ILE A 164 -17.54 -8.49 -2.66
C ILE A 164 -18.09 -9.59 -1.75
N VAL A 165 -17.25 -10.56 -1.37
CA VAL A 165 -17.74 -11.74 -0.65
C VAL A 165 -18.00 -11.42 0.82
N ILE A 166 -17.22 -10.54 1.44
CA ILE A 166 -17.37 -10.12 2.85
C ILE A 166 -18.80 -9.84 3.31
N PRO A 167 -19.62 -9.00 2.63
CA PRO A 167 -20.99 -8.69 3.09
C PRO A 167 -21.96 -9.90 3.06
N TYR A 168 -21.58 -11.00 2.42
CA TYR A 168 -22.39 -12.21 2.31
C TYR A 168 -21.99 -13.32 3.31
N ILE A 169 -20.98 -13.07 4.16
CA ILE A 169 -20.52 -13.96 5.25
C ILE A 169 -21.04 -13.43 6.59
#